data_AF-A0A8W8IKX9-F1
#
_entry.id   AF-A0A8W8IKX9-F1
#
_cell.length_a   1.000
_cell.length_b   1.000
_cell.length_c   1.000
_cell.angle_alpha   90.00
_cell.angle_beta   90.00
_cell.angle_gamma   90.00
#
_symmetry.space_group_name_H-M   'P 1'
#
loop_
_entity.id
_entity.type
_entity.pdbx_description
1 polymer ?
#
loop_
_entity_poly.entity_id
_entity_poly.type
_entity_poly.pdbx_seq_one_letter_code
_entity_poly.pdbx_strand_id
1 'polypeptide(L)'
;LAVTVSGGTFRGLLVQAQSPGCFGFPLPSFSVMSGDTNVSTLACPGQANSAITHTSRSDKTQATFYWTPGQDLGHINFRATVVQNFNTFWVNITSPELRNSVNPVPGPSCQTNGNQDNAGADLKAHIVFSILSILSALFFVL
;
A
#
# COMPACT_ATOMS: atom_id res chain seq x y z
N LEU A 1 9.82 0.74 5.47
CA LEU A 1 8.92 -0.38 5.88
C LEU A 1 8.88 -1.42 4.76
N ALA A 2 8.83 -2.70 5.10
CA ALA A 2 8.47 -3.76 4.17
C ALA A 2 6.96 -4.03 4.33
N VAL A 3 6.23 -3.98 3.23
CA VAL A 3 4.78 -4.15 3.19
C VAL A 3 4.49 -5.34 2.29
N THR A 4 3.77 -6.32 2.84
CA THR A 4 3.37 -7.52 2.12
C THR A 4 1.86 -7.59 2.03
N VAL A 5 1.36 -7.76 0.82
CA VAL A 5 -0.03 -8.17 0.54
C VAL A 5 0.00 -9.66 0.27
N SER A 6 -0.68 -10.44 1.10
CA SER A 6 -0.73 -11.91 1.00
C SER A 6 -2.15 -12.42 1.14
N GLY A 7 -2.46 -13.58 0.58
CA GLY A 7 -3.77 -14.21 0.73
C GLY A 7 -4.00 -15.34 -0.25
N GLY A 8 -5.26 -15.55 -0.64
CA GLY A 8 -5.60 -16.42 -1.77
C GLY A 8 -4.90 -15.99 -3.07
N THR A 9 -4.97 -16.82 -4.11
CA THR A 9 -4.32 -16.52 -5.39
C THR A 9 -4.89 -15.26 -6.05
N PHE A 10 -4.02 -14.34 -6.46
CA PHE A 10 -4.38 -13.13 -7.21
C PHE A 10 -3.42 -12.88 -8.37
N ARG A 11 -3.85 -12.09 -9.36
CA ARG A 11 -3.08 -11.76 -10.58
C ARG A 11 -2.71 -10.29 -10.66
N GLY A 12 -3.65 -9.42 -10.27
CA GLY A 12 -3.47 -7.97 -10.27
C GLY A 12 -3.47 -7.42 -8.85
N LEU A 13 -2.70 -6.35 -8.66
CA LEU A 13 -2.76 -5.52 -7.47
C LEU A 13 -2.55 -4.05 -7.85
N LEU A 14 -3.15 -3.16 -7.06
CA LEU A 14 -2.81 -1.74 -6.99
C LEU A 14 -2.76 -1.37 -5.51
N VAL A 15 -1.64 -0.86 -5.03
CA VAL A 15 -1.48 -0.42 -3.63
C VAL A 15 -1.05 1.04 -3.58
N GLN A 16 -1.64 1.81 -2.67
CA GLN A 16 -1.34 3.20 -2.42
C GLN A 16 -1.14 3.43 -0.91
N ALA A 17 -0.27 4.38 -0.56
CA ALA A 17 -0.20 4.93 0.79
C ALA A 17 -1.03 6.21 0.84
N GLN A 18 -1.80 6.42 1.89
CA GLN A 18 -2.65 7.60 2.04
C GLN A 18 -2.82 7.97 3.52
N SER A 19 -3.21 9.21 3.79
CA SER A 19 -3.74 9.55 5.12
C SER A 19 -5.04 8.76 5.35
N PRO A 20 -5.36 8.32 6.58
CA PRO A 20 -6.60 7.62 6.87
C PRO A 20 -7.81 8.44 6.42
N GLY A 21 -8.72 7.83 5.65
CA GLY A 21 -9.92 8.51 5.11
C GLY A 21 -9.68 9.46 3.93
N CYS A 22 -8.43 9.68 3.52
CA CYS A 22 -8.06 10.51 2.37
C CYS A 22 -7.91 9.66 1.11
N PHE A 23 -8.98 9.51 0.33
CA PHE A 23 -8.91 8.81 -0.95
C PHE A 23 -8.48 9.75 -2.10
N GLY A 24 -7.70 9.23 -3.05
CA GLY A 24 -7.34 9.94 -4.28
C GLY A 24 -6.04 10.75 -4.24
N PHE A 25 -5.41 10.87 -3.07
CA PHE A 25 -4.14 11.58 -2.89
C PHE A 25 -3.04 10.63 -2.42
N PRO A 26 -2.49 9.80 -3.32
CA PRO A 26 -1.50 8.80 -2.95
C PRO A 26 -0.16 9.45 -2.59
N LEU A 27 0.42 9.00 -1.48
CA LEU A 27 1.73 9.43 -0.99
C LEU A 27 2.84 8.70 -1.77
N PRO A 28 3.94 9.40 -2.12
CA PRO A 28 5.09 8.80 -2.80
C PRO A 28 5.87 7.87 -1.84
N SER A 29 7.07 7.47 -2.28
CA SER A 29 8.06 6.71 -1.50
C SER A 29 7.98 5.19 -1.57
N PHE A 30 7.28 4.65 -2.58
CA PHE A 30 7.37 3.24 -2.89
C PHE A 30 8.66 2.86 -3.61
N SER A 31 9.15 1.66 -3.33
CA SER A 31 10.20 0.98 -4.10
C SER A 31 9.98 -0.53 -4.10
N VAL A 32 10.62 -1.21 -5.05
CA VAL A 32 10.57 -2.67 -5.19
C VAL A 32 11.98 -3.25 -5.09
N MET A 33 12.09 -4.55 -4.76
CA MET A 33 13.38 -5.22 -4.75
C MET A 33 13.95 -5.24 -6.19
N SER A 34 15.27 -5.05 -6.31
CA SER A 34 15.95 -5.21 -7.60
C SER A 34 15.72 -6.62 -8.16
N GLY A 35 15.22 -6.71 -9.39
CA GLY A 35 14.91 -7.99 -10.03
C GLY A 35 13.55 -8.59 -9.67
N ASP A 36 12.70 -7.90 -8.90
CA ASP A 36 11.32 -8.35 -8.68
C ASP A 36 10.54 -8.34 -10.00
N THR A 37 9.95 -9.48 -10.34
CA THR A 37 9.19 -9.69 -11.58
C THR A 37 7.69 -9.74 -11.36
N ASN A 38 7.20 -9.54 -10.13
CA ASN A 38 5.79 -9.57 -9.75
C ASN A 38 5.18 -8.19 -9.60
N VAL A 39 5.96 -7.22 -9.11
CA VAL A 39 5.50 -5.87 -8.80
C VAL A 39 6.42 -4.79 -9.35
N SER A 40 5.85 -3.63 -9.63
CA SER A 40 6.57 -2.42 -10.01
C SER A 40 5.94 -1.18 -9.40
N THR A 41 6.70 -0.10 -9.35
CA THR A 41 6.18 1.22 -8.97
C THR A 41 5.36 1.81 -10.11
N LEU A 42 4.30 2.52 -9.76
CA LEU A 42 3.43 3.25 -10.68
C LEU A 42 3.31 4.70 -10.23
N ALA A 43 3.22 5.61 -11.19
CA ALA A 43 2.88 7.00 -10.95
C ALA A 43 1.36 7.20 -10.95
N CYS A 44 0.83 7.82 -9.91
CA CYS A 44 -0.56 8.21 -9.76
C CYS A 44 -0.64 9.74 -9.62
N PRO A 45 -1.70 10.35 -10.16
CA PRO A 45 -1.72 11.66 -10.86
C PRO A 45 -0.42 12.49 -10.75
N GLY A 46 0.57 12.15 -11.60
CA GLY A 46 1.82 12.92 -11.76
C GLY A 46 2.86 12.72 -10.67
N GLN A 47 2.56 11.99 -9.60
CA GLN A 47 3.49 11.70 -8.51
C GLN A 47 4.22 10.38 -8.78
N ALA A 48 5.53 10.41 -9.01
CA ALA A 48 6.33 9.21 -9.17
C ALA A 48 6.32 8.36 -7.87
N ASN A 49 6.43 7.04 -8.03
CA ASN A 49 6.56 6.10 -6.90
C ASN A 49 5.45 6.24 -5.85
N SER A 50 4.23 6.56 -6.27
CA SER A 50 3.05 6.77 -5.41
C SER A 50 2.10 5.58 -5.36
N ALA A 51 2.38 4.55 -6.16
CA ALA A 51 1.66 3.29 -6.07
C ALA A 51 2.57 2.10 -6.41
N ILE A 52 2.09 0.90 -6.03
CA ILE A 52 2.60 -0.38 -6.50
C ILE A 52 1.56 -1.03 -7.39
N THR A 53 1.99 -1.62 -8.50
CA THR A 53 1.15 -2.41 -9.39
C THR A 53 1.81 -3.74 -9.74
N HIS A 54 1.04 -4.65 -10.32
CA HIS A 54 1.54 -5.88 -10.92
C HIS A 54 2.26 -5.63 -12.25
N THR A 55 3.24 -6.46 -12.56
CA THR A 55 3.99 -6.47 -13.84
C THR A 55 3.46 -7.51 -14.84
N SER A 56 2.80 -8.55 -14.34
CA SER A 56 2.31 -9.68 -15.15
C SER A 56 1.02 -10.25 -14.59
N ARG A 57 0.24 -10.93 -15.45
CA ARG A 57 -1.01 -11.62 -15.08
C ARG A 57 -0.79 -13.01 -14.46
N SER A 58 0.45 -13.36 -14.14
CA SER A 58 0.76 -14.63 -13.47
C SER A 58 0.16 -14.68 -12.08
N ASP A 59 -0.23 -15.87 -11.66
CA ASP A 59 -0.78 -16.12 -10.32
C ASP A 59 0.27 -15.85 -9.24
N LYS A 60 -0.16 -15.18 -8.18
CA LYS A 60 0.65 -14.77 -7.01
C LYS A 60 -0.13 -15.13 -5.75
N THR A 61 0.58 -15.53 -4.71
CA THR A 61 0.02 -15.72 -3.36
C THR A 61 0.43 -14.59 -2.41
N GLN A 62 1.49 -13.86 -2.76
CA GLN A 62 1.97 -12.69 -2.04
C GLN A 62 2.68 -11.71 -2.98
N ALA A 63 2.76 -10.46 -2.54
CA ALA A 63 3.58 -9.42 -3.13
C ALA A 63 4.18 -8.58 -2.00
N THR A 64 5.51 -8.42 -2.02
CA THR A 64 6.24 -7.62 -1.02
C THR A 64 6.89 -6.43 -1.71
N PHE A 65 6.75 -5.26 -1.13
CA PHE A 65 7.34 -4.01 -1.61
C PHE A 65 7.75 -3.15 -0.43
N TYR A 66 8.43 -2.05 -0.72
CA TYR A 66 8.99 -1.17 0.29
C TYR A 66 8.36 0.21 0.23
N TRP A 67 8.22 0.82 1.40
CA TRP A 67 7.76 2.19 1.54
C TRP A 67 8.62 2.93 2.57
N THR A 68 9.33 3.97 2.12
CA THR A 68 10.33 4.69 2.92
C THR A 68 10.15 6.21 2.74
N PRO A 69 9.24 6.84 3.50
CA PRO A 69 8.98 8.27 3.39
C PRO A 69 10.20 9.07 3.87
N GLY A 70 10.48 10.19 3.18
CA GLY A 70 11.62 11.05 3.50
C GLY A 70 11.41 11.98 4.71
N GLN A 71 10.18 12.07 5.19
CA GLN A 71 9.78 12.86 6.36
C GLN A 71 8.64 12.14 7.08
N ASP A 72 8.34 12.57 8.30
CA ASP A 72 7.14 12.11 8.99
C ASP A 72 5.90 12.62 8.25
N LEU A 73 5.05 11.68 7.81
CA LEU A 73 3.79 11.96 7.11
C LEU A 73 2.58 11.84 8.06
N GLY A 74 2.82 11.68 9.36
CA GLY A 74 1.79 11.52 10.37
C GLY A 74 1.17 10.13 10.32
N HIS A 75 -0.13 10.07 10.57
CA HIS A 75 -0.88 8.82 10.47
C HIS A 75 -1.09 8.44 9.00
N ILE A 76 -0.79 7.20 8.66
CA ILE A 76 -0.97 6.68 7.29
C ILE A 76 -1.61 5.28 7.32
N ASN A 77 -2.28 4.90 6.24
CA ASN A 77 -2.62 3.51 5.96
C ASN A 77 -2.31 3.15 4.50
N PHE A 78 -2.18 1.85 4.25
CA PHE A 78 -2.09 1.32 2.89
C PHE A 78 -3.47 0.89 2.43
N ARG A 79 -3.81 1.21 1.18
CA ARG A 79 -5.04 0.78 0.53
C ARG A 79 -4.70 -0.06 -0.69
N ALA A 80 -5.37 -1.19 -0.85
CA ALA A 80 -5.21 -2.09 -1.98
C ALA A 80 -6.52 -2.30 -2.76
N THR A 81 -6.36 -2.47 -4.06
CA THR A 81 -7.28 -3.19 -4.94
C THR A 81 -6.57 -4.45 -5.40
N VAL A 82 -7.23 -5.60 -5.28
CA VAL A 82 -6.67 -6.91 -5.65
C VAL A 82 -7.59 -7.59 -6.64
N VAL A 83 -7.03 -8.16 -7.70
CA VAL A 83 -7.77 -8.82 -8.78
C VAL A 83 -7.33 -10.27 -8.85
N GLN A 84 -8.26 -11.21 -8.68
CA GLN A 84 -8.03 -12.63 -8.95
C GLN A 84 -8.35 -12.96 -10.41
N ASN A 85 -9.49 -12.50 -10.91
CA ASN A 85 -9.91 -12.62 -12.31
C ASN A 85 -10.90 -11.50 -12.66
N PHE A 86 -11.40 -11.46 -13.90
CA PHE A 86 -12.31 -10.41 -14.38
C PHE A 86 -13.58 -10.25 -13.50
N ASN A 87 -14.13 -11.36 -12.99
CA ASN A 87 -15.34 -11.36 -12.17
C ASN A 87 -15.07 -11.27 -10.67
N THR A 88 -13.81 -11.45 -10.25
CA THR A 88 -13.44 -11.60 -8.84
C THR A 88 -12.32 -10.63 -8.51
N PHE A 89 -12.71 -9.52 -7.90
CA PHE A 89 -11.82 -8.46 -7.46
C PHE A 89 -12.36 -7.81 -6.19
N TRP A 90 -11.45 -7.22 -5.43
CA TRP A 90 -11.74 -6.57 -4.17
C TRP A 90 -11.10 -5.20 -4.17
N VAL A 91 -11.84 -4.21 -3.71
CA VAL A 91 -11.42 -2.81 -3.63
C VAL A 91 -11.42 -2.36 -2.18
N ASN A 92 -10.71 -1.28 -1.89
CA ASN A 92 -10.74 -0.63 -0.58
C ASN A 92 -10.27 -1.54 0.59
N ILE A 93 -9.38 -2.48 0.31
CA ILE A 93 -8.74 -3.29 1.35
C ILE A 93 -7.71 -2.40 2.04
N THR A 94 -7.88 -2.11 3.33
CA THR A 94 -6.97 -1.22 4.07
C THR A 94 -6.13 -1.95 5.09
N SER A 95 -4.86 -1.56 5.24
CA SER A 95 -4.04 -1.97 6.37
C SER A 95 -4.52 -1.30 7.66
N PRO A 96 -4.12 -1.82 8.83
CA PRO A 96 -4.14 -1.03 10.06
C PRO A 96 -3.40 0.29 9.87
N GLU A 97 -3.83 1.31 10.60
CA GLU A 97 -3.20 2.62 10.61
C GLU A 97 -1.83 2.55 11.28
N LEU A 98 -0.83 3.12 10.60
CA LEU A 98 0.49 3.35 11.16
C LEU A 98 0.50 4.76 11.76
N ARG A 99 0.66 4.82 13.08
CA ARG A 99 0.66 6.07 13.85
C ARG A 99 2.07 6.37 14.31
N ASN A 100 2.57 7.58 14.07
CA ASN A 100 3.77 8.05 14.76
C ASN A 100 3.39 8.47 16.20
N SER A 101 4.23 8.14 17.18
CA SER A 101 3.97 8.41 18.60
C SER A 101 4.34 9.84 19.03
N VAL A 102 4.78 10.70 18.12
CA VAL A 102 5.26 12.06 18.40
C VAL A 102 4.42 13.04 17.60
N ASN A 103 3.41 13.62 18.27
CA ASN A 103 2.40 14.53 17.72
C ASN A 103 1.52 13.93 16.59
N PRO A 104 0.18 13.87 16.75
CA PRO A 104 -0.70 13.64 15.61
C PRO A 104 -0.63 14.89 14.73
N VAL A 105 0.35 14.96 13.83
CA VAL A 105 0.25 15.82 12.66
C VAL A 105 -0.97 15.25 11.92
N PRO A 106 -2.06 16.02 11.78
CA PRO A 106 -3.12 15.61 10.88
C PRO A 106 -2.42 15.40 9.54
N GLY A 107 -2.37 14.15 9.05
CA GLY A 107 -1.89 13.89 7.69
C GLY A 107 -2.59 14.87 6.76
N PRO A 108 -1.98 15.26 5.61
CA PRO A 108 -2.48 16.34 4.75
C PRO A 108 -4.01 16.31 4.70
N SER A 109 -4.65 17.33 5.30
CA SER A 109 -6.07 17.29 5.62
C SER A 109 -6.87 17.31 4.33
N CYS A 110 -7.31 16.15 3.85
CA CYS A 110 -8.26 16.12 2.76
C CYS A 110 -9.58 16.61 3.35
N GLN A 111 -10.14 17.67 2.76
CA GLN A 111 -11.45 18.16 3.15
C GLN A 111 -12.48 17.05 2.85
N THR A 112 -12.80 16.25 3.86
CA THR A 112 -13.87 15.27 3.76
C THR A 112 -15.19 16.03 3.84
N ASN A 113 -15.81 16.26 2.69
CA ASN A 113 -17.24 16.56 2.67
C ASN A 113 -17.97 15.27 3.08
N GLY A 114 -18.08 15.04 4.39
CA GLY A 114 -19.13 14.27 5.08
C GLY A 114 -19.35 12.79 4.75
N ASN A 115 -18.76 12.22 3.71
CA ASN A 115 -19.07 10.85 3.29
C ASN A 115 -17.91 9.93 3.66
N GLN A 116 -17.93 9.49 4.91
CA GLN A 116 -17.07 8.41 5.38
C GLN A 116 -17.54 7.11 4.72
N ASP A 117 -16.99 6.81 3.55
CA ASP A 117 -17.22 5.55 2.87
C ASP A 117 -16.57 4.45 3.70
N ASN A 118 -17.39 3.80 4.53
CA ASN A 118 -16.98 2.63 5.28
C ASN A 118 -16.48 1.59 4.27
N ALA A 119 -15.16 1.43 4.22
CA ALA A 119 -14.49 0.37 3.52
C ALA A 119 -14.90 -0.95 4.16
N GLY A 120 -15.99 -1.54 3.68
CA GLY A 120 -16.29 -2.93 3.99
C GLY A 120 -15.15 -3.77 3.46
N ALA A 121 -14.27 -4.23 4.35
CA ALA A 121 -13.44 -5.39 4.08
C ALA A 121 -14.43 -6.52 3.75
N ASP A 122 -14.56 -6.88 2.46
CA ASP A 122 -15.33 -8.04 2.08
C ASP A 122 -14.73 -9.26 2.79
N LEU A 123 -15.52 -9.84 3.69
CA LEU A 123 -15.17 -10.98 4.54
C LEU A 123 -14.83 -12.26 3.73
N LYS A 124 -14.92 -12.22 2.39
CA LYS A 124 -14.56 -13.34 1.51
C LYS A 124 -13.12 -13.33 1.00
N ALA A 125 -12.41 -12.21 1.05
CA ALA A 125 -11.01 -12.16 0.66
C ALA A 125 -10.12 -12.33 1.89
N HIS A 126 -9.41 -13.45 2.02
CA HIS A 126 -8.33 -13.59 3.01
C HIS A 126 -7.10 -12.77 2.57
N ILE A 127 -7.27 -11.50 2.17
CA ILE A 127 -6.17 -10.60 1.84
C ILE A 127 -5.73 -9.91 3.12
N VAL A 128 -4.46 -10.10 3.47
CA VAL A 128 -3.86 -9.63 4.70
C VAL A 128 -2.66 -8.75 4.38
N PHE A 129 -2.56 -7.61 5.06
CA PHE A 129 -1.36 -6.80 5.10
C PHE A 129 -0.45 -7.27 6.23
N SER A 130 0.82 -7.52 5.91
CA SER A 130 1.89 -7.67 6.91
C SER A 130 2.88 -6.52 6.74
N ILE A 131 3.13 -5.76 7.80
CA ILE A 131 4.02 -4.61 7.78
C ILE A 131 5.16 -4.85 8.76
N LEU A 132 6.38 -4.93 8.24
CA LEU A 132 7.58 -5.10 9.03
C LEU A 132 8.42 -3.82 8.97
N SER A 133 8.78 -3.28 10.14
CA SER A 133 9.79 -2.23 10.20
C SER A 133 11.14 -2.83 9.84
N ILE A 134 11.70 -2.39 8.72
CA ILE A 134 13.08 -2.67 8.36
C ILE A 134 13.91 -1.74 9.23
N LEU A 135 14.38 -2.22 10.38
CA LEU A 135 15.57 -1.66 11.00
C LEU A 135 16.62 -1.66 9.90
N SER A 136 17.13 -0.49 9.54
CA SER A 136 18.21 -0.38 8.56
C SER A 136 19.28 -1.37 8.98
N ALA A 137 19.50 -2.42 8.18
CA ALA A 137 20.68 -3.23 8.32
C ALA A 137 21.86 -2.30 8.02
N LEU A 138 22.41 -1.68 9.07
CA LEU A 138 23.81 -1.30 9.13
C LEU A 138 24.58 -2.57 8.78
N PHE A 139 24.88 -2.81 7.50
CA PHE A 139 25.91 -3.73 6.98
C PHE A 139 25.71 -3.86 5.47
N PHE A 140 26.12 -2.83 4.72
CA PHE A 140 26.55 -2.99 3.33
C PHE A 140 27.59 -1.92 3.01
N VAL A 141 28.71 -1.94 3.73
CA VAL A 141 30.03 -1.57 3.20
C VAL A 141 31.09 -2.38 3.96
N LEU A 142 31.63 -3.40 3.32
CA LEU A 142 33.02 -3.82 3.45
C LEU A 142 33.52 -4.20 2.06
#